data_AF-A0A8B6ENZ5-F1
#
_entry.id   AF-A0A8B6ENZ5-F1
#
_cell.length_a   1.000
_cell.length_b   1.000
_cell.length_c   1.000
_cell.angle_alpha   90.00
_cell.angle_beta   90.00
_cell.angle_gamma   90.00
#
_symmetry.space_group_name_H-M   'P 1'
#
loop_
_entity.id
_entity.type
_entity.pdbx_description
1 polymer ?
#
loop_
_entity_poly.entity_id
_entity_poly.type
_entity_poly.pdbx_seq_one_letter_code
_entity_poly.pdbx_strand_id
1 'polypeptide(L)'
;MTLCPTEDGGDKELRQVGGIEYKCPNLINRGNWHDCNSSPFIARKLCLVYSLGINYDFRFDDAMARNGCEVHSFDPSMGNTTKHIRKSGVHFHPIGIGGKSYDSVIPRMDQYTKKHPKKTWKVRTLRQIMESLGHEDVSTNIASDNGIVRS
;
A
#
# COMPACT_ATOMS: atom_id res chain seq x y z
N MET A 1 4.17 -0.40 -10.93
CA MET A 1 2.74 -0.73 -11.02
C MET A 1 1.97 0.58 -11.03
N THR A 2 1.02 0.79 -11.93
CA THR A 2 0.19 2.01 -11.91
C THR A 2 -1.19 1.61 -11.41
N LEU A 3 -1.53 1.92 -10.15
CA LEU A 3 -2.91 1.82 -9.68
C LEU A 3 -3.69 2.98 -10.27
N CYS A 4 -4.91 2.68 -10.72
CA CYS A 4 -5.83 3.70 -11.19
C CYS A 4 -6.36 4.46 -9.97
N PRO A 5 -6.16 5.78 -9.84
CA PRO A 5 -6.84 6.58 -8.82
C PRO A 5 -8.35 6.47 -9.05
N THR A 6 -9.11 6.17 -7.99
CA THR A 6 -10.57 6.21 -8.03
C THR A 6 -11.03 7.58 -7.59
N GLU A 7 -11.09 8.53 -8.53
CA GLU A 7 -11.95 9.70 -8.36
C GLU A 7 -13.14 9.59 -9.33
N ASP A 8 -14.31 9.67 -8.71
CA ASP A 8 -15.66 9.98 -9.18
C ASP A 8 -16.09 9.65 -10.62
N GLY A 9 -17.14 8.81 -10.69
CA GLY A 9 -18.28 9.03 -11.59
C GLY A 9 -18.11 8.88 -13.10
N GLY A 10 -16.90 8.65 -13.61
CA GLY A 10 -16.62 8.49 -15.05
C GLY A 10 -16.50 7.04 -15.52
N ASP A 11 -16.64 6.86 -16.83
CA ASP A 11 -16.55 5.58 -17.57
C ASP A 11 -15.39 4.72 -17.03
N LYS A 12 -15.71 3.50 -16.56
CA LYS A 12 -14.78 2.69 -15.74
C LYS A 12 -13.48 2.32 -16.44
N GLU A 13 -13.47 2.46 -17.75
CA GLU A 13 -12.37 2.11 -18.64
C GLU A 13 -11.43 3.29 -18.92
N LEU A 14 -11.86 4.56 -18.86
CA LEU A 14 -11.01 5.72 -19.23
C LEU A 14 -10.56 6.47 -17.99
N ARG A 15 -9.24 6.66 -17.83
CA ARG A 15 -8.63 7.31 -16.66
C ARG A 15 -7.46 8.20 -17.07
N GLN A 16 -7.13 9.21 -16.27
CA GLN A 16 -6.03 10.13 -16.55
C GLN A 16 -4.91 9.96 -15.52
N VAL A 17 -3.69 9.63 -15.96
CA VAL A 17 -2.49 9.57 -15.12
C VAL A 17 -1.45 10.48 -15.75
N GLY A 18 -1.07 11.54 -15.04
CA GLY A 18 -0.07 12.52 -15.53
C GLY A 18 -0.50 13.27 -16.80
N GLY A 19 -1.81 13.50 -16.99
CA GLY A 19 -2.32 14.20 -18.17
C GLY A 19 -2.64 13.30 -19.38
N ILE A 20 -2.27 12.02 -19.33
CA ILE A 20 -2.51 11.05 -20.41
C ILE A 20 -3.80 10.28 -20.14
N GLU A 21 -4.73 10.29 -21.09
CA GLU A 21 -5.93 9.45 -21.08
C GLU A 21 -5.56 8.01 -21.45
N TYR A 22 -5.90 7.05 -20.59
CA TYR A 22 -5.63 5.64 -20.82
C TYR A 22 -6.89 4.80 -20.63
N LYS A 23 -7.07 3.84 -21.54
CA LYS A 23 -8.15 2.86 -21.49
C LYS A 23 -7.66 1.59 -20.79
N CYS A 24 -8.32 1.19 -19.70
CA CYS A 24 -8.07 -0.02 -18.93
C CYS A 24 -9.16 -1.07 -19.19
N PRO A 25 -9.05 -1.83 -20.30
CA PRO A 25 -10.09 -2.79 -20.70
C PRO A 25 -10.28 -3.97 -19.76
N ASN A 26 -9.32 -4.22 -18.86
CA ASN A 26 -9.33 -5.34 -17.93
C ASN A 26 -9.16 -4.85 -16.49
N LEU A 27 -10.13 -4.06 -16.01
CA LEU A 27 -10.15 -3.58 -14.64
C LEU A 27 -10.41 -4.75 -13.67
N ILE A 28 -9.47 -5.00 -12.76
CA ILE A 28 -9.60 -6.06 -11.75
C ILE A 28 -9.85 -5.40 -10.39
N ASN A 29 -10.98 -5.70 -9.76
CA ASN A 29 -11.24 -5.28 -8.39
C ASN A 29 -10.41 -6.12 -7.40
N ARG A 30 -9.63 -5.44 -6.57
CA ARG A 30 -8.78 -6.01 -5.51
C ARG A 30 -9.13 -5.38 -4.16
N GLY A 31 -10.42 -5.36 -3.83
CA GLY A 31 -10.95 -4.74 -2.63
C GLY A 31 -11.24 -3.26 -2.82
N ASN A 32 -10.61 -2.40 -2.02
CA ASN A 32 -10.73 -0.94 -2.20
C ASN A 32 -9.94 -0.43 -3.42
N TRP A 33 -9.10 -1.29 -4.01
CA TRP A 33 -8.22 -0.95 -5.12
C TRP A 33 -8.66 -1.57 -6.44
N HIS A 34 -8.37 -0.87 -7.54
CA HIS A 34 -8.54 -1.38 -8.89
C HIS A 34 -7.17 -1.51 -9.56
N ASP A 35 -6.89 -2.70 -10.08
CA ASP A 35 -5.68 -3.02 -10.83
C ASP A 35 -6.00 -3.04 -12.33
N CYS A 36 -5.03 -2.61 -13.14
CA CYS A 36 -5.11 -2.62 -14.58
C CYS A 36 -4.01 -3.54 -15.11
N ASN A 37 -4.37 -4.79 -15.37
CA ASN A 37 -3.43 -5.80 -15.85
C ASN A 37 -3.29 -5.76 -17.37
N SER A 38 -2.97 -4.59 -17.93
CA SER A 38 -2.75 -4.40 -19.37
C SER A 38 -1.36 -3.85 -19.65
N SER A 39 -0.79 -4.24 -20.80
CA SER A 39 0.43 -3.64 -21.33
C SER A 39 0.20 -2.14 -21.58
N PRO A 40 1.15 -1.24 -21.25
CA PRO A 40 2.54 -1.50 -20.80
C PRO A 40 2.71 -1.65 -19.28
N PHE A 41 1.64 -1.66 -18.49
CA PHE A 41 1.68 -1.53 -17.03
C PHE A 41 1.72 -2.86 -16.26
N ILE A 42 1.87 -3.99 -16.95
CA ILE A 42 2.06 -5.31 -16.35
C ILE A 42 3.24 -5.25 -15.37
N ALA A 43 2.99 -5.56 -14.10
CA ALA A 43 4.04 -5.71 -13.10
C ALA A 43 4.96 -6.86 -13.53
N ARG A 44 6.15 -6.53 -14.06
CA ARG A 44 7.17 -7.51 -14.43
C ARG A 44 7.91 -8.00 -13.18
N LYS A 45 8.61 -9.13 -13.33
CA LYS A 45 9.23 -10.06 -12.33
C LYS A 45 10.11 -9.49 -11.18
N LEU A 46 10.10 -8.21 -10.88
CA LEU A 46 10.71 -7.60 -9.69
C LEU A 46 9.77 -6.50 -9.19
N CYS A 47 8.70 -6.90 -8.49
CA CYS A 47 7.66 -6.01 -8.01
C CYS A 47 7.75 -5.90 -6.49
N LEU A 48 8.15 -4.73 -5.99
CA LEU A 48 8.11 -4.40 -4.56
C LEU A 48 6.91 -3.47 -4.30
N VAL A 49 6.10 -3.81 -3.29
CA VAL A 49 4.91 -3.05 -2.88
C VAL A 49 5.00 -2.69 -1.41
N TYR A 50 4.89 -1.39 -1.13
CA TYR A 50 4.58 -0.87 0.20
C TYR A 50 3.13 -0.43 0.24
N SER A 51 2.35 -1.04 1.14
CA SER A 51 0.93 -0.79 1.30
C SER A 51 0.68 -0.22 2.69
N LEU A 52 0.08 0.97 2.77
CA LEU A 52 -0.01 1.76 4.00
C LEU A 52 -1.47 1.92 4.45
N GLY A 53 -1.74 1.74 5.74
CA GLY A 53 -3.07 2.01 6.31
C GLY A 53 -4.13 0.98 5.89
N ILE A 54 -3.75 -0.29 5.78
CA ILE A 54 -4.60 -1.34 5.19
C ILE A 54 -5.89 -1.64 5.96
N ASN A 55 -6.01 -1.23 7.23
CA ASN A 55 -7.20 -1.37 8.07
C ASN A 55 -7.84 -2.77 8.01
N TYR A 56 -7.02 -3.81 8.22
CA TYR A 56 -7.40 -5.22 8.14
C TYR A 56 -7.81 -5.76 6.75
N ASP A 57 -7.81 -4.93 5.71
CA ASP A 57 -8.10 -5.34 4.34
C ASP A 57 -6.81 -5.66 3.56
N PHE A 58 -6.45 -6.94 3.55
CA PHE A 58 -5.30 -7.45 2.81
C PHE A 58 -5.62 -7.88 1.37
N ARG A 59 -6.83 -7.62 0.84
CA ARG A 59 -7.24 -8.19 -0.45
C ARG A 59 -6.34 -7.74 -1.61
N PHE A 60 -5.90 -6.48 -1.56
CA PHE A 60 -4.94 -5.93 -2.50
C PHE A 60 -3.56 -6.58 -2.34
N ASP A 61 -3.03 -6.55 -1.12
CA ASP A 61 -1.72 -7.09 -0.77
C ASP A 61 -1.58 -8.56 -1.14
N ASP A 62 -2.58 -9.37 -0.78
CA ASP A 62 -2.62 -10.80 -1.06
C ASP A 62 -2.73 -11.08 -2.56
N ALA A 63 -3.35 -10.20 -3.34
CA ALA A 63 -3.36 -10.32 -4.79
C ALA A 63 -1.98 -9.99 -5.40
N MET A 64 -1.32 -8.94 -4.92
CA MET A 64 0.01 -8.57 -5.38
C MET A 64 1.06 -9.63 -5.04
N ALA A 65 1.01 -10.17 -3.83
CA ALA A 65 1.91 -11.25 -3.42
C ALA A 65 1.71 -12.51 -4.28
N ARG A 66 0.44 -12.87 -4.58
CA ARG A 66 0.12 -13.99 -5.50
C ARG A 66 0.56 -13.73 -6.94
N ASN A 67 0.66 -12.47 -7.36
CA ASN A 67 1.21 -12.07 -8.65
C ASN A 67 2.74 -12.05 -8.67
N GLY A 68 3.41 -12.47 -7.58
CA GLY A 68 4.86 -12.59 -7.49
C GLY A 68 5.57 -11.33 -6.99
N CYS A 69 4.84 -10.38 -6.38
CA CYS A 69 5.46 -9.22 -5.74
C CYS A 69 5.96 -9.56 -4.33
N GLU A 70 7.05 -8.91 -3.92
CA GLU A 70 7.39 -8.72 -2.52
C GLU A 70 6.49 -7.63 -1.94
N VAL A 71 5.74 -7.94 -0.88
CA VAL A 71 4.71 -7.04 -0.35
C VAL A 71 4.91 -6.82 1.14
N HIS A 72 5.02 -5.55 1.54
CA HIS A 72 5.07 -5.13 2.93
C HIS A 72 3.87 -4.23 3.23
N SER A 73 3.00 -4.67 4.13
CA SER A 73 1.83 -3.92 4.57
C SER A 73 2.11 -3.28 5.92
N PHE A 74 1.78 -2.01 6.08
CA PHE A 74 2.07 -1.21 7.26
C PHE A 74 0.78 -0.61 7.81
N ASP A 75 0.41 -0.96 9.04
CA ASP A 75 -0.70 -0.31 9.71
C ASP A 75 -0.56 -0.35 11.24
N PRO A 76 -0.28 0.78 11.90
CA PRO A 76 -0.19 0.84 13.36
C PRO A 76 -1.56 0.78 14.04
N SER A 77 -2.65 1.06 13.32
CA SER A 77 -4.02 1.12 13.83
C SER A 77 -4.64 -0.26 14.04
N MET A 78 -4.06 -1.33 13.49
CA MET A 78 -4.59 -2.70 13.59
C MET A 78 -4.42 -3.37 14.98
N GLY A 79 -4.54 -2.58 16.06
CA GLY A 79 -4.71 -3.05 17.43
C GLY A 79 -3.74 -4.16 17.82
N ASN A 80 -4.28 -5.31 18.21
CA ASN A 80 -3.50 -6.46 18.70
C ASN A 80 -2.78 -7.27 17.61
N THR A 81 -2.87 -6.87 16.34
CA THR A 81 -2.16 -7.55 15.26
C THR A 81 -0.66 -7.33 15.41
N THR A 82 0.08 -8.43 15.57
CA THR A 82 1.55 -8.43 15.65
C THR A 82 2.17 -8.54 14.26
N LYS A 83 3.47 -8.25 14.15
CA LYS A 83 4.24 -8.51 12.93
C LYS A 83 4.12 -9.99 12.54
N HIS A 84 3.73 -10.28 11.31
CA HIS A 84 3.58 -11.65 10.82
C HIS A 84 3.70 -11.71 9.30
N ILE A 85 3.87 -12.93 8.77
CA ILE A 85 3.81 -13.22 7.34
C ILE A 85 2.51 -13.95 7.07
N ARG A 86 1.73 -13.47 6.11
CA ARG A 86 0.47 -14.10 5.69
C ARG A 86 0.76 -15.30 4.79
N LYS A 87 -0.22 -16.19 4.64
CA LYS A 87 -0.13 -17.36 3.74
C LYS A 87 0.18 -17.00 2.28
N SER A 88 -0.19 -15.80 1.86
CA SER A 88 0.09 -15.23 0.54
C SER A 88 1.55 -14.81 0.34
N GLY A 89 2.34 -14.69 1.41
CA GLY A 89 3.69 -14.12 1.39
C GLY A 89 3.76 -12.64 1.81
N VAL A 90 2.63 -11.99 2.11
CA VAL A 90 2.62 -10.58 2.56
C VAL A 90 3.26 -10.45 3.95
N HIS A 91 4.22 -9.53 4.09
CA HIS A 91 4.86 -9.17 5.35
C HIS A 91 4.10 -8.01 6.02
N PHE A 92 3.41 -8.29 7.12
CA PHE A 92 2.70 -7.25 7.87
C PHE A 92 3.56 -6.63 8.98
N HIS A 93 3.56 -5.31 9.08
CA HIS A 93 4.27 -4.52 10.09
C HIS A 93 3.29 -3.58 10.83
N PRO A 94 3.16 -3.69 12.16
CA PRO A 94 2.29 -2.80 12.96
C PRO A 94 2.97 -1.45 13.25
N ILE A 95 3.47 -0.79 12.21
CA ILE A 95 4.28 0.45 12.26
C ILE A 95 3.64 1.49 11.35
N GLY A 96 3.59 2.74 11.79
CA GLY A 96 3.16 3.88 10.99
C GLY A 96 4.30 4.49 10.18
N ILE A 97 3.98 5.15 9.07
CA ILE A 97 4.94 5.93 8.29
C ILE A 97 4.74 7.42 8.58
N GLY A 98 5.84 8.16 8.74
CA GLY A 98 5.80 9.61 8.94
C GLY A 98 7.08 10.30 8.48
N GLY A 99 7.06 11.63 8.46
CA GLY A 99 8.24 12.44 8.07
C GLY A 99 9.40 12.38 9.07
N LYS A 100 9.16 11.86 10.27
CA LYS A 100 10.15 11.63 11.32
C LYS A 100 9.87 10.30 12.02
N SER A 101 10.89 9.77 12.66
CA SER A 101 10.80 8.49 13.37
C SER A 101 10.58 8.71 14.86
N TYR A 102 9.71 7.88 15.41
CA TYR A 102 9.31 7.94 16.81
C TYR A 102 9.01 6.52 17.30
N ASP A 103 9.42 6.20 18.52
CA ASP A 103 9.06 4.91 19.11
C ASP A 103 7.66 4.89 19.74
N SER A 104 7.11 6.07 20.00
CA SER A 104 5.83 6.23 20.66
C SER A 104 5.21 7.58 20.27
N VAL A 105 4.14 7.54 19.46
CA VAL A 105 3.33 8.70 19.07
C VAL A 105 1.90 8.44 19.45
N ILE A 106 1.25 9.43 20.07
CA ILE A 106 -0.20 9.40 20.28
C ILE A 106 -0.87 9.71 18.94
N PRO A 107 -1.67 8.79 18.36
CA PRO A 107 -2.32 9.06 17.10
C PRO A 107 -3.36 10.17 17.22
N ARG A 108 -3.62 10.88 16.12
CA ARG A 108 -4.80 11.72 16.02
C ARG A 108 -6.04 10.84 16.21
N MET A 109 -6.96 11.26 17.08
CA MET A 109 -8.20 10.53 17.34
C MET A 109 -9.26 10.84 16.27
N ASP A 110 -9.40 9.96 15.30
CA ASP A 110 -10.35 10.04 14.18
C ASP A 110 -11.17 8.75 14.04
N GLN A 111 -12.01 8.64 13.02
CA GLN A 111 -12.89 7.48 12.83
C GLN A 111 -12.16 6.14 12.65
N TYR A 112 -10.89 6.16 12.26
CA TYR A 112 -10.06 4.96 12.06
C TYR A 112 -9.34 4.57 13.35
N THR A 113 -8.84 5.56 14.09
CA THR A 113 -8.09 5.31 15.34
C THR A 113 -8.99 5.15 16.56
N LYS A 114 -10.19 5.76 16.58
CA LYS A 114 -11.19 5.58 17.63
C LYS A 114 -11.67 4.14 17.75
N LYS A 115 -11.73 3.39 16.64
CA LYS A 115 -12.19 2.00 16.61
C LYS A 115 -11.16 1.03 17.19
N HIS A 116 -9.88 1.41 17.19
CA HIS A 116 -8.78 0.57 17.62
C HIS A 116 -7.81 1.37 18.50
N PRO A 117 -8.18 1.65 19.76
CA PRO A 117 -7.39 2.50 20.64
C PRO A 117 -6.09 1.80 21.07
N LYS A 118 -5.07 1.88 20.22
CA LYS A 118 -3.67 1.67 20.61
C LYS A 118 -3.19 2.94 21.30
N LYS A 119 -2.69 2.83 22.53
CA LYS A 119 -2.25 3.99 23.33
C LYS A 119 -1.15 4.78 22.62
N THR A 120 -0.26 4.11 21.88
CA THR A 120 0.84 4.74 21.14
C THR A 120 1.21 3.93 19.90
N TRP A 121 1.77 4.61 18.90
CA TRP A 121 2.24 4.04 17.64
C TRP A 121 3.75 4.19 17.50
N LYS A 122 4.40 3.13 17.04
CA LYS A 122 5.75 3.20 16.50
C LYS A 122 5.67 3.77 15.09
N VAL A 123 6.44 4.79 14.80
CA VAL A 123 6.48 5.48 13.50
C VAL A 123 7.91 5.49 12.96
N ARG A 124 8.06 5.29 11.66
CA ARG A 124 9.35 5.36 10.96
C ARG A 124 9.23 6.19 9.69
N THR A 125 10.35 6.77 9.27
CA THR A 125 10.44 7.34 7.92
C THR A 125 10.48 6.22 6.89
N LEU A 126 10.05 6.52 5.66
CA LEU A 126 10.17 5.59 4.55
C LEU A 126 11.62 5.13 4.36
N ARG A 127 12.58 6.07 4.46
CA ARG A 127 14.01 5.76 4.34
C ARG A 127 14.45 4.69 5.33
N GLN A 128 14.10 4.84 6.61
CA GLN A 128 14.45 3.85 7.63
C GLN A 128 13.77 2.50 7.43
N ILE A 129 12.53 2.50 6.90
CA ILE A 129 11.86 1.26 6.53
C ILE A 129 12.64 0.57 5.42
N MET A 130 12.99 1.29 4.35
CA MET A 130 13.77 0.76 3.23
C MET A 130 15.13 0.22 3.69
N GLU A 131 15.89 1.00 4.47
CA GLU A 131 17.16 0.57 5.10
C GLU A 131 16.96 -0.74 5.89
N SER A 132 15.95 -0.80 6.75
CA SER A 132 15.68 -1.98 7.59
C SER A 132 15.26 -3.25 6.82
N LEU A 133 14.81 -3.07 5.57
CA LEU A 133 14.41 -4.15 4.67
C LEU A 133 15.48 -4.46 3.62
N GLY A 134 16.58 -3.70 3.56
CA GLY A 134 17.62 -3.85 2.54
C GLY A 134 17.21 -3.33 1.16
N HIS A 135 16.27 -2.39 1.08
CA HIS A 135 15.73 -1.83 -0.16
C HIS A 135 16.37 -0.48 -0.54
N GLU A 136 17.65 -0.30 -0.27
CA GLU A 136 18.37 0.98 -0.44
C GLU A 136 18.60 1.34 -1.92
N ASP A 137 18.74 0.34 -2.79
CA ASP A 137 19.04 0.51 -4.23
C ASP A 137 17.86 0.12 -5.15
N VAL A 138 16.63 0.05 -4.61
CA VAL A 138 15.46 -0.45 -5.35
C VAL A 138 14.55 0.71 -5.76
N SER A 139 14.17 0.80 -7.05
CA SER A 139 13.09 1.68 -7.50
C SER A 139 11.76 1.19 -6.91
N THR A 140 11.14 1.97 -6.01
CA THR A 140 9.95 1.53 -5.26
C THR A 140 8.63 2.07 -5.85
N ASN A 141 7.59 1.24 -5.82
CA ASN A 141 6.21 1.68 -6.04
C ASN A 141 5.52 1.74 -4.67
N ILE A 142 5.09 2.92 -4.23
CA ILE A 142 4.41 3.10 -2.94
C ILE A 142 2.91 3.18 -3.20
N ALA A 143 2.10 2.25 -2.68
CA ALA A 143 0.65 2.34 -2.73
C ALA A 143 0.10 2.95 -1.43
N SER A 144 -0.61 4.06 -1.54
CA SER A 144 -1.36 4.69 -0.43
C SER A 144 -2.79 4.95 -0.87
N ASP A 145 -3.73 5.18 0.04
CA ASP A 145 -5.13 5.55 -0.24
C ASP A 145 -5.31 6.72 -1.25
N ASN A 146 -4.24 7.48 -1.56
CA ASN A 146 -4.20 8.54 -2.57
C ASN A 146 -3.52 8.13 -3.91
N GLY A 147 -3.30 6.84 -4.17
CA GLY A 147 -2.68 6.30 -5.38
C GLY A 147 -1.24 5.79 -5.20
N ILE A 148 -0.66 5.27 -6.29
CA ILE A 148 0.77 4.87 -6.31
C ILE A 148 1.67 6.06 -6.63
N VAL A 149 2.60 6.37 -5.72
CA VAL A 149 3.72 7.27 -5.99
C VAL A 149 4.93 6.44 -6.42
N ARG A 150 5.48 6.74 -7.60
CA ARG A 150 6.80 6.24 -8.02
C ARG A 150 7.86 7.17 -7.45
N SER A 151 8.82 6.63 -6.70
CA SER A 151 10.06 7.32 -6.33
C SER A 151 11.11 7.11 -7.41
#